data_AF-A0A2U0S7L0-F1
#
_entry.id   AF-A0A2U0S7L0-F1
#
_cell.length_a   1.000
_cell.length_b   1.000
_cell.length_c   1.000
_cell.angle_alpha   90.00
_cell.angle_beta   90.00
_cell.angle_gamma   90.00
#
_symmetry.space_group_name_H-M   'P 1'
#
loop_
_entity.id
_entity.type
_entity.pdbx_description
1 polymer ?
#
loop_
_entity_poly.entity_id
_entity_poly.type
_entity_poly.pdbx_seq_one_letter_code
_entity_poly.pdbx_strand_id
1 'polypeptide(L)'
;MKFGMFIYEPTPVEGFDLQVYRLKSERGIVGTPNPEMTTNIACFGDNNMAAKHPDWVQISENGPALRTNKKYNLRWDIVCNNEKQMVDYMLDLIEDTAEKTKGITVSSMHVADHGFCQCPRCKEAHKKSGLDWLEFRAQTVTDFIGAAKERVKKNKPFYVGLLPDPVNAYERFGMDFDALAKYATAFVVPHWSKTYATPWYFESLSRAFKKLLKKPVYPGLYIRGPGDDPNELENHTQILKTACRVARTGVDGLIFLAANATIMKDFQKACVADTKLREDLEGYGGKPVLELVDKWESILD
;
A
#
# COMPACT_ATOMS: atom_id res chain seq x y z
N MET A 1 -14.90 -9.87 7.88
CA MET A 1 -13.60 -9.37 7.38
C MET A 1 -13.73 -9.22 5.86
N LYS A 2 -13.11 -8.22 5.24
CA LYS A 2 -13.05 -8.10 3.77
C LYS A 2 -11.76 -8.69 3.22
N PHE A 3 -11.81 -9.31 2.07
CA PHE A 3 -10.63 -9.84 1.39
C PHE A 3 -10.41 -9.14 0.06
N GLY A 4 -9.19 -8.70 -0.16
CA GLY A 4 -8.80 -8.05 -1.40
C GLY A 4 -7.67 -8.79 -2.11
N MET A 5 -7.62 -8.60 -3.42
CA MET A 5 -6.43 -8.89 -4.20
C MET A 5 -5.81 -7.59 -4.70
N PHE A 6 -4.50 -7.64 -4.93
CA PHE A 6 -3.70 -6.55 -5.45
C PHE A 6 -2.76 -7.10 -6.52
N ILE A 7 -2.89 -6.65 -7.77
CA ILE A 7 -2.06 -7.15 -8.87
C ILE A 7 -1.53 -6.04 -9.78
N TYR A 8 -0.60 -6.40 -10.68
CA TYR A 8 0.07 -5.46 -11.60
C TYR A 8 -0.49 -5.50 -13.02
N GLU A 9 -1.59 -6.22 -13.25
CA GLU A 9 -2.33 -6.26 -14.51
C GLU A 9 -3.82 -5.96 -14.29
N PRO A 10 -4.54 -5.46 -15.30
CA PRO A 10 -5.95 -5.09 -15.17
C PRO A 10 -6.90 -6.30 -15.29
N THR A 11 -6.67 -7.38 -14.55
CA THR A 11 -7.46 -8.63 -14.65
C THR A 11 -8.09 -8.99 -13.30
N PRO A 12 -9.42 -8.86 -13.09
CA PRO A 12 -10.03 -9.26 -11.84
C PRO A 12 -9.91 -10.78 -11.60
N VAL A 13 -9.85 -11.17 -10.33
CA VAL A 13 -9.85 -12.59 -9.92
C VAL A 13 -11.00 -12.85 -8.97
N GLU A 14 -11.87 -13.78 -9.30
CA GLU A 14 -13.03 -14.10 -8.48
C GLU A 14 -12.65 -14.58 -7.07
N GLY A 15 -13.57 -14.43 -6.11
CA GLY A 15 -13.38 -14.84 -4.73
C GLY A 15 -13.03 -13.70 -3.77
N PHE A 16 -12.60 -12.54 -4.26
CA PHE A 16 -12.26 -11.37 -3.44
C PHE A 16 -13.35 -10.29 -3.45
N ASP A 17 -13.53 -9.60 -2.31
CA ASP A 17 -14.44 -8.46 -2.15
C ASP A 17 -13.87 -7.17 -2.74
N LEU A 18 -12.54 -7.04 -2.79
CA LEU A 18 -11.83 -5.87 -3.29
C LEU A 18 -10.82 -6.28 -4.38
N GLN A 19 -10.98 -5.74 -5.57
CA GLN A 19 -10.08 -5.95 -6.71
C GLN A 19 -9.19 -4.71 -6.86
N VAL A 20 -7.90 -4.80 -6.54
CA VAL A 20 -6.96 -3.68 -6.68
C VAL A 20 -5.98 -3.93 -7.83
N TYR A 21 -5.94 -2.99 -8.78
CA TYR A 21 -4.97 -2.98 -9.87
C TYR A 21 -3.96 -1.85 -9.68
N ARG A 22 -2.66 -2.14 -9.65
CA ARG A 22 -1.60 -1.13 -9.65
C ARG A 22 -1.43 -0.54 -11.06
N LEU A 23 -2.17 0.54 -11.31
CA LEU A 23 -2.07 1.32 -12.54
C LEU A 23 -0.72 2.02 -12.64
N LYS A 24 -0.30 2.72 -11.58
CA LYS A 24 1.00 3.38 -11.53
C LYS A 24 1.85 2.74 -10.45
N SER A 25 2.97 2.16 -10.85
CA SER A 25 3.97 1.64 -9.93
C SER A 25 5.03 2.69 -9.59
N GLU A 26 5.82 2.41 -8.57
CA GLU A 26 6.96 3.23 -8.14
C GLU A 26 8.08 3.32 -9.20
N ARG A 27 8.00 2.52 -10.27
CA ARG A 27 8.85 2.70 -11.46
C ARG A 27 8.47 3.94 -12.27
N GLY A 28 7.27 4.50 -12.09
CA GLY A 28 6.77 5.62 -12.89
C GLY A 28 6.15 5.19 -14.23
N ILE A 29 5.75 3.93 -14.36
CA ILE A 29 5.01 3.42 -15.52
C ILE A 29 3.53 3.45 -15.17
N VAL A 30 2.71 4.03 -16.06
CA VAL A 30 1.26 4.15 -15.94
C VAL A 30 0.59 3.21 -16.94
N GLY A 31 -0.29 2.35 -16.45
CA GLY A 31 -1.10 1.43 -17.26
C GLY A 31 -2.40 2.05 -17.75
N THR A 32 -3.34 1.19 -18.16
CA THR A 32 -4.70 1.60 -18.58
C THR A 32 -5.71 1.25 -17.50
N PRO A 33 -6.57 2.18 -17.05
CA PRO A 33 -7.58 1.91 -16.03
C PRO A 33 -8.53 0.75 -16.42
N ASN A 34 -8.95 -0.03 -15.41
CA ASN A 34 -10.00 -1.04 -15.58
C ASN A 34 -11.28 -0.62 -14.81
N PRO A 35 -12.44 -0.49 -15.48
CA PRO A 35 -13.69 -0.05 -14.85
C PRO A 35 -14.26 -1.03 -13.82
N GLU A 36 -13.81 -2.29 -13.82
CA GLU A 36 -14.25 -3.31 -12.89
C GLU A 36 -13.42 -3.37 -11.60
N MET A 37 -12.35 -2.58 -11.49
CA MET A 37 -11.39 -2.64 -10.40
C MET A 37 -11.24 -1.29 -9.69
N THR A 38 -10.83 -1.34 -8.43
CA THR A 38 -10.25 -0.20 -7.72
C THR A 38 -8.80 -0.08 -8.18
N THR A 39 -8.32 1.14 -8.39
CA THR A 39 -6.97 1.35 -8.92
C THR A 39 -6.02 1.90 -7.87
N ASN A 40 -4.82 1.32 -7.79
CA ASN A 40 -3.71 1.87 -7.04
C ASN A 40 -2.80 2.77 -7.88
N ILE A 41 -2.44 3.92 -7.31
CA ILE A 41 -1.50 4.89 -7.87
C ILE A 41 -0.40 5.13 -6.82
N ALA A 42 0.83 4.76 -7.13
CA ALA A 42 2.01 5.20 -6.39
C ALA A 42 2.30 6.67 -6.74
N CYS A 43 2.15 7.56 -5.76
CA CYS A 43 2.16 9.00 -6.00
C CYS A 43 3.59 9.53 -6.23
N PHE A 44 4.36 9.71 -5.16
CA PHE A 44 5.70 10.35 -5.20
C PHE A 44 6.86 9.36 -5.27
N GLY A 45 6.62 8.06 -5.07
CA GLY A 45 7.57 7.05 -5.49
C GLY A 45 7.58 6.96 -7.02
N ASP A 46 8.65 7.41 -7.66
CA ASP A 46 8.73 7.49 -9.12
C ASP A 46 10.16 7.52 -9.64
N ASN A 47 10.69 6.35 -10.00
CA ASN A 47 12.05 6.21 -10.53
C ASN A 47 12.24 6.93 -11.87
N ASN A 48 11.24 6.91 -12.76
CA ASN A 48 11.33 7.55 -14.07
C ASN A 48 11.34 9.08 -13.93
N MET A 49 10.49 9.63 -13.06
CA MET A 49 10.43 11.05 -12.82
C MET A 49 11.70 11.54 -12.13
N ALA A 50 12.21 10.81 -11.13
CA ALA A 50 13.49 11.11 -10.49
C ALA A 50 14.67 11.07 -11.47
N ALA A 51 14.68 10.15 -12.44
CA ALA A 51 15.71 10.08 -13.46
C ALA A 51 15.65 11.25 -14.46
N LYS A 52 14.44 11.68 -14.84
CA LYS A 52 14.21 12.82 -15.75
C LYS A 52 14.45 14.17 -15.08
N HIS A 53 14.09 14.28 -13.80
CA HIS A 53 14.20 15.49 -12.99
C HIS A 53 14.92 15.20 -11.67
N PRO A 54 16.25 15.02 -11.70
CA PRO A 54 17.03 14.73 -10.49
C PRO A 54 16.93 15.84 -9.43
N ASP A 55 16.60 17.07 -9.84
CA ASP A 55 16.40 18.22 -8.96
C ASP A 55 15.04 18.20 -8.24
N TRP A 56 14.12 17.31 -8.62
CA TRP A 56 12.79 17.18 -8.00
C TRP A 56 12.77 16.22 -6.80
N VAL A 57 13.81 15.41 -6.61
CA VAL A 57 13.84 14.42 -5.54
C VAL A 57 13.90 15.05 -4.15
N GLN A 58 13.38 14.34 -3.14
CA GLN A 58 13.52 14.78 -1.76
C GLN A 58 14.98 14.77 -1.33
N ILE A 59 15.39 15.74 -0.50
CA ILE A 59 16.76 15.89 -0.02
C ILE A 59 16.79 15.83 1.50
N SER A 60 17.78 15.15 2.07
CA SER A 60 18.17 15.24 3.48
C SER A 60 19.61 15.76 3.61
N GLU A 61 20.11 15.92 4.82
CA GLU A 61 21.52 16.22 5.08
C GLU A 61 22.48 15.14 4.52
N ASN A 62 21.99 13.90 4.40
CA ASN A 62 22.73 12.75 3.92
C ASN A 62 22.51 12.50 2.42
N GLY A 63 22.01 13.50 1.68
CA GLY A 63 21.86 13.45 0.23
C GLY A 63 20.44 13.18 -0.26
N PRO A 64 20.28 12.87 -1.56
CA PRO A 64 18.97 12.75 -2.20
C PRO A 64 18.27 11.42 -1.87
N ALA A 65 16.93 11.42 -1.99
CA ALA A 65 16.06 10.26 -1.78
C ALA A 65 16.08 9.31 -2.98
N LEU A 66 17.27 8.87 -3.36
CA LEU A 66 17.50 7.89 -4.40
C LEU A 66 17.78 6.52 -3.77
N ARG A 67 17.40 5.44 -4.44
CA ARG A 67 17.74 4.05 -4.05
C ARG A 67 19.24 3.80 -3.92
N THR A 68 20.04 4.62 -4.59
CA THR A 68 21.51 4.58 -4.49
C THR A 68 22.04 5.17 -3.18
N ASN A 69 21.21 5.89 -2.42
CA ASN A 69 21.58 6.46 -1.13
C ASN A 69 21.55 5.39 -0.03
N LYS A 70 22.73 4.82 0.26
CA LYS A 70 22.90 3.74 1.25
C LYS A 70 22.71 4.16 2.70
N LYS A 71 22.55 5.46 3.01
CA LYS A 71 22.24 5.93 4.37
C LYS A 71 20.79 5.64 4.77
N TYR A 72 19.93 5.36 3.80
CA TYR A 72 18.52 5.08 3.99
C TYR A 72 18.12 3.77 3.32
N ASN A 73 17.05 3.15 3.81
CA ASN A 73 16.49 1.94 3.22
C ASN A 73 15.41 2.27 2.18
N LEU A 74 15.79 2.96 1.11
CA LEU A 74 14.86 3.40 0.07
C LEU A 74 14.65 2.30 -0.97
N ARG A 75 13.40 1.88 -1.15
CA ARG A 75 12.99 0.86 -2.13
C ARG A 75 12.73 1.44 -3.52
N TRP A 76 12.48 2.74 -3.61
CA TRP A 76 12.24 3.51 -4.83
C TRP A 76 12.73 4.95 -4.64
N ASP A 77 12.92 5.64 -5.75
CA ASP A 77 13.32 7.04 -5.75
C ASP A 77 12.09 7.90 -5.39
N ILE A 78 12.25 8.90 -4.51
CA ILE A 78 11.14 9.68 -3.96
C ILE A 78 11.20 11.12 -4.46
N VAL A 79 10.19 11.51 -5.22
CA VAL A 79 9.97 12.88 -5.70
C VAL A 79 9.40 13.76 -4.58
N CYS A 80 9.71 15.06 -4.60
CA CYS A 80 9.29 16.00 -3.58
C CYS A 80 7.78 16.29 -3.62
N ASN A 81 7.12 16.16 -2.46
CA ASN A 81 5.71 16.52 -2.28
C ASN A 81 5.40 18.02 -2.44
N ASN A 82 6.43 18.87 -2.45
CA ASN A 82 6.30 20.31 -2.69
C ASN A 82 6.72 20.69 -4.12
N GLU A 83 7.05 19.72 -4.98
CA GLU A 83 7.26 20.00 -6.40
C GLU A 83 5.90 20.14 -7.09
N LYS A 84 5.52 21.38 -7.43
CA LYS A 84 4.17 21.69 -7.91
C LYS A 84 3.82 20.88 -9.16
N GLN A 85 4.75 20.74 -10.10
CA GLN A 85 4.48 19.99 -11.33
C GLN A 85 4.19 18.51 -11.05
N MET A 86 4.87 17.91 -10.07
CA MET A 86 4.61 16.54 -9.67
C MET A 86 3.26 16.41 -8.94
N VAL A 87 2.93 17.37 -8.08
CA VAL A 87 1.64 17.41 -7.36
C VAL A 87 0.49 17.53 -8.34
N ASP A 88 0.55 18.49 -9.27
CA ASP A 88 -0.47 18.69 -10.30
C ASP A 88 -0.65 17.40 -11.14
N TYR A 89 0.46 16.85 -11.66
CA TYR A 89 0.45 15.61 -12.44
C TYR A 89 -0.22 14.43 -11.69
N MET A 90 0.06 14.26 -10.40
CA MET A 90 -0.54 13.20 -9.60
C MET A 90 -2.03 13.43 -9.37
N LEU A 91 -2.44 14.67 -9.11
CA LEU A 91 -3.83 15.00 -8.88
C LEU A 91 -4.67 14.82 -10.15
N ASP A 92 -4.15 15.25 -11.31
CA ASP A 92 -4.79 15.05 -12.61
C ASP A 92 -4.93 13.55 -12.95
N LEU A 93 -3.86 12.77 -12.73
CA LEU A 93 -3.90 11.32 -12.94
C LEU A 93 -4.94 10.63 -12.03
N ILE A 94 -5.04 11.06 -10.76
CA ILE A 94 -6.03 10.53 -9.81
C ILE A 94 -7.44 10.86 -10.27
N GLU A 95 -7.71 12.09 -10.70
CA GLU A 95 -9.02 12.53 -11.20
C GLU A 95 -9.44 11.71 -12.43
N ASP A 96 -8.60 11.69 -13.47
CA ASP A 96 -8.84 10.96 -14.71
C ASP A 96 -9.08 9.47 -14.49
N THR A 97 -8.35 8.87 -13.54
CA THR A 97 -8.49 7.46 -13.19
C THR A 97 -9.75 7.21 -12.37
N ALA A 98 -10.08 8.12 -11.45
CA ALA A 98 -11.24 8.00 -10.58
C ALA A 98 -12.54 8.05 -11.38
N GLU A 99 -12.58 8.72 -12.53
CA GLU A 99 -13.76 8.69 -13.40
C GLU A 99 -14.04 7.29 -13.97
N LYS A 100 -12.97 6.56 -14.29
CA LYS A 100 -12.99 5.32 -15.08
C LYS A 100 -12.96 4.03 -14.27
N THR A 101 -12.86 4.10 -12.94
CA THR A 101 -12.61 2.94 -12.05
C THR A 101 -13.63 2.84 -10.92
N LYS A 102 -13.66 1.72 -10.18
CA LYS A 102 -14.57 1.56 -9.02
C LYS A 102 -14.17 2.42 -7.83
N GLY A 103 -12.89 2.77 -7.71
CA GLY A 103 -12.35 3.57 -6.61
C GLY A 103 -10.84 3.75 -6.76
N ILE A 104 -10.25 4.49 -5.82
CA ILE A 104 -8.82 4.81 -5.82
C ILE A 104 -8.15 4.34 -4.54
N THR A 105 -6.95 3.80 -4.67
CA THR A 105 -6.00 3.55 -3.59
C THR A 105 -4.73 4.33 -3.86
N VAL A 106 -4.35 5.27 -3.01
CA VAL A 106 -3.06 5.98 -3.16
C VAL A 106 -1.99 5.28 -2.33
N SER A 107 -0.77 5.20 -2.82
CA SER A 107 0.41 4.72 -2.07
C SER A 107 1.61 5.62 -2.35
N SER A 108 2.69 5.46 -1.59
CA SER A 108 3.93 6.22 -1.81
C SER A 108 3.72 7.75 -1.85
N MET A 109 2.74 8.25 -1.09
CA MET A 109 2.41 9.68 -0.93
C MET A 109 3.30 10.39 0.11
N HIS A 110 4.20 9.66 0.75
CA HIS A 110 4.89 10.07 1.97
C HIS A 110 6.21 10.80 1.72
N VAL A 111 6.75 11.38 2.78
CA VAL A 111 8.16 11.80 2.79
C VAL A 111 9.09 10.60 2.94
N ALA A 112 10.29 10.67 2.39
CA ALA A 112 11.15 9.51 2.16
C ALA A 112 11.55 8.76 3.44
N ASP A 113 12.04 9.49 4.45
CA ASP A 113 12.33 9.00 5.81
C ASP A 113 12.56 10.22 6.74
N HIS A 114 13.03 9.99 7.96
CA HIS A 114 13.52 11.01 8.87
C HIS A 114 14.57 11.93 8.23
N GLY A 115 14.50 13.23 8.55
CA GLY A 115 15.47 14.22 8.08
C GLY A 115 15.35 14.63 6.61
N PHE A 116 14.38 14.09 5.85
CA PHE A 116 14.08 14.55 4.50
C PHE A 116 13.25 15.85 4.48
N CYS A 117 12.96 16.33 3.27
CA CYS A 117 12.35 17.63 2.96
C CYS A 117 13.23 18.83 3.25
N GLN A 118 14.56 18.69 3.15
CA GLN A 118 15.52 19.76 3.42
C GLN A 118 15.95 20.57 2.18
N CYS A 119 15.31 20.34 1.03
CA CYS A 119 15.60 21.09 -0.19
C CYS A 119 15.13 22.55 -0.07
N PRO A 120 15.66 23.49 -0.89
CA PRO A 120 15.27 24.90 -0.85
C PRO A 120 13.76 25.13 -0.95
N ARG A 121 13.06 24.38 -1.82
CA ARG A 121 11.60 24.45 -1.97
C ARG A 121 10.87 24.15 -0.66
N CYS A 122 11.22 23.05 0.00
CA CYS A 122 10.60 22.68 1.27
C CYS A 122 10.95 23.65 2.40
N LYS A 123 12.19 24.15 2.46
CA LYS A 123 12.59 25.17 3.47
C LYS A 123 11.83 26.47 3.30
N GLU A 124 11.61 26.91 2.06
CA GLU A 124 10.80 28.09 1.78
C GLU A 124 9.32 27.86 2.14
N ALA A 125 8.74 26.72 1.73
CA ALA A 125 7.36 26.37 2.05
C ALA A 125 7.14 26.23 3.56
N HIS A 126 8.07 25.59 4.28
CA HIS A 126 8.06 25.51 5.73
C HIS A 126 8.06 26.90 6.38
N LYS A 127 8.99 27.78 5.97
CA LYS A 127 9.06 29.15 6.50
C LYS A 127 7.76 29.93 6.28
N LYS A 128 7.10 29.75 5.12
CA LYS A 128 5.81 30.39 4.82
C LYS A 128 4.65 29.79 5.63
N SER A 129 4.72 28.51 5.98
CA SER A 129 3.66 27.82 6.73
C SER A 129 3.55 28.28 8.19
N GLY A 130 4.66 28.69 8.81
CA GLY A 130 4.70 29.03 10.23
C GLY A 130 4.54 27.84 11.19
N LEU A 131 4.54 26.60 10.66
CA LEU A 131 4.42 25.37 11.43
C LEU A 131 5.77 24.88 11.95
N ASP A 132 5.78 23.98 12.94
CA ASP A 132 6.97 23.21 13.26
C ASP A 132 7.32 22.24 12.12
N TRP A 133 8.58 21.79 12.06
CA TRP A 133 9.06 21.03 10.90
C TRP A 133 8.33 19.70 10.68
N LEU A 134 8.01 18.98 11.76
CA LEU A 134 7.26 17.72 11.67
C LEU A 134 5.80 17.96 11.28
N GLU A 135 5.18 18.99 11.84
CA GLU A 135 3.81 19.40 11.50
C GLU A 135 3.71 19.79 10.03
N PHE A 136 4.67 20.56 9.50
CA PHE A 136 4.73 20.90 8.08
C PHE A 136 4.83 19.66 7.18
N ARG A 137 5.67 18.68 7.55
CA ARG A 137 5.80 17.42 6.78
C ARG A 137 4.48 16.64 6.81
N ALA A 138 3.83 16.56 7.96
CA ALA A 138 2.55 15.87 8.10
C ALA A 138 1.41 16.58 7.36
N GLN A 139 1.36 17.91 7.44
CA GLN A 139 0.41 18.75 6.72
C GLN A 139 0.60 18.61 5.21
N THR A 140 1.84 18.60 4.72
CA THR A 140 2.14 18.40 3.29
C THR A 140 1.56 17.10 2.74
N VAL A 141 1.71 15.99 3.47
CA VAL A 141 1.15 14.69 3.07
C VAL A 141 -0.38 14.70 3.17
N THR A 142 -0.91 15.27 4.26
CA THR A 142 -2.35 15.34 4.52
C THR A 142 -3.08 16.20 3.49
N ASP A 143 -2.52 17.34 3.09
CA ASP A 143 -3.10 18.25 2.10
C ASP A 143 -3.18 17.61 0.73
N PHE A 144 -2.11 16.92 0.31
CA PHE A 144 -2.14 16.14 -0.93
C PHE A 144 -3.26 15.09 -0.90
N ILE A 145 -3.43 14.39 0.23
CA ILE A 145 -4.47 13.37 0.39
C ILE A 145 -5.88 13.98 0.38
N GLY A 146 -6.06 15.14 1.01
CA GLY A 146 -7.31 15.90 0.94
C GLY A 146 -7.64 16.31 -0.49
N ALA A 147 -6.69 16.94 -1.18
CA ALA A 147 -6.84 17.38 -2.57
C ALA A 147 -7.10 16.21 -3.54
N ALA A 148 -6.48 15.05 -3.30
CA ALA A 148 -6.74 13.83 -4.05
C ALA A 148 -8.16 13.30 -3.76
N LYS A 149 -8.59 13.27 -2.51
CA LYS A 149 -9.92 12.79 -2.13
C LYS A 149 -11.04 13.67 -2.70
N GLU A 150 -10.84 14.98 -2.79
CA GLU A 150 -11.80 15.91 -3.40
C GLU A 150 -12.07 15.61 -4.88
N ARG A 151 -11.03 15.19 -5.62
CA ARG A 151 -11.13 14.79 -7.03
C ARG A 151 -11.80 13.42 -7.23
N VAL A 152 -11.85 12.59 -6.19
CA VAL A 152 -12.55 11.31 -6.24
C VAL A 152 -14.02 11.50 -5.86
N LYS A 153 -14.93 11.17 -6.79
CA LYS A 153 -16.40 11.26 -6.59
C LYS A 153 -16.82 10.73 -5.21
N LYS A 154 -17.71 11.46 -4.52
CA LYS A 154 -18.09 11.20 -3.10
C LYS A 154 -18.58 9.78 -2.82
N ASN A 155 -19.14 9.09 -3.81
CA ASN A 155 -19.66 7.73 -3.70
C ASN A 155 -18.61 6.62 -3.98
N LYS A 156 -17.40 6.97 -4.42
CA LYS A 156 -16.33 5.99 -4.69
C LYS A 156 -15.41 5.84 -3.47
N PRO A 157 -15.00 4.62 -3.11
CA PRO A 157 -14.06 4.41 -2.03
C PRO A 157 -12.70 5.00 -2.36
N PHE A 158 -12.05 5.53 -1.33
CA PHE A 158 -10.73 6.13 -1.38
C PHE A 158 -9.85 5.52 -0.28
N TYR A 159 -8.91 4.68 -0.67
CA TYR A 159 -8.02 3.97 0.23
C TYR A 159 -6.66 4.66 0.32
N VAL A 160 -6.07 4.68 1.52
CA VAL A 160 -4.79 5.32 1.77
C VAL A 160 -3.77 4.26 2.19
N GLY A 161 -2.74 4.08 1.37
CA GLY A 161 -1.60 3.23 1.69
C GLY A 161 -0.73 3.87 2.77
N LEU A 162 -0.32 3.07 3.76
CA LEU A 162 0.62 3.47 4.80
C LEU A 162 1.97 2.78 4.61
N LEU A 163 2.98 3.17 5.38
CA LEU A 163 4.18 2.34 5.55
C LEU A 163 4.08 1.50 6.83
N PRO A 164 4.75 0.33 6.89
CA PRO A 164 4.57 -0.65 7.97
C PRO A 164 5.35 -0.28 9.24
N ASP A 165 5.19 0.96 9.71
CA ASP A 165 5.79 1.49 10.94
C ASP A 165 4.72 2.24 11.75
N PRO A 166 3.99 1.57 12.65
CA PRO A 166 2.93 2.20 13.42
C PRO A 166 3.44 3.16 14.51
N VAL A 167 4.74 3.12 14.82
CA VAL A 167 5.31 3.88 15.94
C VAL A 167 5.85 5.22 15.47
N ASN A 168 6.58 5.23 14.35
CA ASN A 168 7.31 6.42 13.90
C ASN A 168 6.76 6.98 12.57
N ALA A 169 5.52 6.64 12.20
CA ALA A 169 4.94 7.04 10.92
C ALA A 169 4.92 8.56 10.74
N TYR A 170 4.66 9.29 11.82
CA TYR A 170 4.59 10.74 11.83
C TYR A 170 5.98 11.35 11.55
N GLU A 171 6.99 10.97 12.34
CA GLU A 171 8.34 11.50 12.28
C GLU A 171 9.09 11.07 11.02
N ARG A 172 8.93 9.80 10.60
CA ARG A 172 9.63 9.25 9.45
C ARG A 172 8.97 9.63 8.14
N PHE A 173 7.63 9.55 8.08
CA PHE A 173 6.90 9.55 6.81
C PHE A 173 5.88 10.68 6.68
N GLY A 174 5.77 11.56 7.69
CA GLY A 174 4.76 12.62 7.68
C GLY A 174 3.35 12.05 7.67
N MET A 175 3.15 10.83 8.15
CA MET A 175 1.85 10.18 8.17
C MET A 175 1.17 10.41 9.52
N ASP A 176 0.35 11.46 9.60
CA ASP A 176 -0.59 11.64 10.71
C ASP A 176 -1.85 10.79 10.46
N PHE A 177 -1.99 9.69 11.19
CA PHE A 177 -3.11 8.77 11.01
C PHE A 177 -4.47 9.39 11.27
N ASP A 178 -4.57 10.32 12.23
CA ASP A 178 -5.82 10.97 12.58
C ASP A 178 -6.25 11.99 11.52
N ALA A 179 -5.28 12.74 10.99
CA ALA A 179 -5.52 13.66 9.89
C ALA A 179 -5.90 12.91 8.60
N LEU A 180 -5.18 11.84 8.27
CA LEU A 180 -5.47 11.00 7.10
C LEU A 180 -6.82 10.28 7.21
N ALA A 181 -7.24 9.90 8.43
CA ALA A 181 -8.53 9.23 8.67
C ALA A 181 -9.74 10.08 8.27
N LYS A 182 -9.60 11.40 8.13
CA LYS A 182 -10.67 12.28 7.63
C LYS A 182 -11.04 11.97 6.17
N TYR A 183 -10.10 11.43 5.40
CA TYR A 183 -10.25 11.19 3.97
C TYR A 183 -10.34 9.70 3.61
N ALA A 184 -9.67 8.84 4.39
CA ALA A 184 -9.58 7.41 4.09
C ALA A 184 -10.90 6.66 4.35
N THR A 185 -11.29 5.84 3.37
CA THR A 185 -12.32 4.78 3.54
C THR A 185 -11.76 3.64 4.38
N ALA A 186 -10.54 3.21 4.08
CA ALA A 186 -9.74 2.28 4.86
C ALA A 186 -8.26 2.51 4.58
N PHE A 187 -7.40 2.04 5.47
CA PHE A 187 -5.95 2.06 5.31
C PHE A 187 -5.44 0.73 4.77
N VAL A 188 -4.48 0.79 3.85
CA VAL A 188 -3.78 -0.39 3.33
C VAL A 188 -2.36 -0.40 3.86
N VAL A 189 -1.97 -1.44 4.62
CA VAL A 189 -0.63 -1.54 5.21
C VAL A 189 0.16 -2.62 4.47
N PRO A 190 1.28 -2.29 3.81
CA PRO A 190 2.07 -3.25 3.06
C PRO A 190 2.92 -4.11 4.00
N HIS A 191 2.39 -5.27 4.42
CA HIS A 191 3.20 -6.35 5.00
C HIS A 191 3.86 -7.18 3.90
N TRP A 192 4.35 -6.50 2.86
CA TRP A 192 4.91 -7.14 1.69
C TRP A 192 6.28 -7.71 2.04
N SER A 193 6.34 -9.01 2.27
CA SER A 193 7.57 -9.70 2.64
C SER A 193 7.76 -10.91 1.74
N LYS A 194 8.99 -11.12 1.28
CA LYS A 194 9.37 -12.37 0.63
C LYS A 194 9.42 -13.55 1.61
N THR A 195 9.52 -13.28 2.91
CA THR A 195 9.53 -14.29 3.98
C THR A 195 8.53 -14.00 5.10
N TYR A 196 7.89 -15.05 5.59
CA TYR A 196 6.92 -15.04 6.69
C TYR A 196 7.34 -15.98 7.83
N ALA A 197 8.63 -16.36 7.89
CA ALA A 197 9.20 -17.25 8.91
C ALA A 197 8.89 -16.82 10.36
N THR A 198 8.63 -15.53 10.57
CA THR A 198 8.30 -14.95 11.88
C THR A 198 6.86 -14.43 11.89
N PRO A 199 5.82 -15.30 11.83
CA PRO A 199 4.45 -14.85 11.61
C PRO A 199 3.87 -14.06 12.81
N TRP A 200 4.46 -14.20 14.00
CA TRP A 200 4.12 -13.39 15.18
C TRP A 200 4.53 -11.91 15.03
N TYR A 201 5.50 -11.59 14.17
CA TYR A 201 5.88 -10.21 13.86
C TYR A 201 4.74 -9.49 13.14
N PHE A 202 4.19 -10.11 12.09
CA PHE A 202 3.07 -9.57 11.31
C PHE A 202 1.78 -9.49 12.14
N GLU A 203 1.57 -10.44 13.04
CA GLU A 203 0.49 -10.38 14.03
C GLU A 203 0.65 -9.17 14.96
N SER A 204 1.83 -8.98 15.57
CA SER A 204 2.10 -7.85 16.47
C SER A 204 1.91 -6.51 15.75
N LEU A 205 2.42 -6.41 14.52
CA LEU A 205 2.30 -5.22 13.68
C LEU A 205 0.84 -4.91 13.34
N SER A 206 0.06 -5.92 12.94
CA SER A 206 -1.37 -5.78 12.64
C SER A 206 -2.17 -5.34 13.87
N ARG A 207 -1.85 -5.88 15.06
CA ARG A 207 -2.46 -5.49 16.33
C ARG A 207 -2.18 -4.03 16.67
N ALA A 208 -0.95 -3.57 16.46
CA ALA A 208 -0.57 -2.17 16.69
C ALA A 208 -1.36 -1.22 15.78
N PHE A 209 -1.43 -1.50 14.46
CA PHE A 209 -2.24 -0.70 13.56
C PHE A 209 -3.72 -0.73 13.90
N LYS A 210 -4.29 -1.90 14.22
CA LYS A 210 -5.70 -2.01 14.61
C LYS A 210 -6.02 -1.18 15.86
N LYS A 211 -5.08 -1.07 16.80
CA LYS A 211 -5.21 -0.24 18.00
C LYS A 211 -5.16 1.26 17.69
N LEU A 212 -4.31 1.68 16.74
CA LEU A 212 -4.03 3.09 16.46
C LEU A 212 -5.00 3.72 15.45
N LEU A 213 -5.41 2.98 14.43
CA LEU A 213 -6.16 3.52 13.30
C LEU A 213 -7.66 3.64 13.61
N LYS A 214 -8.23 4.83 13.35
CA LYS A 214 -9.67 5.13 13.51
C LYS A 214 -10.54 4.67 12.33
N LYS A 215 -9.92 4.11 11.29
CA LYS A 215 -10.59 3.58 10.09
C LYS A 215 -10.22 2.12 9.90
N PRO A 216 -11.01 1.37 9.11
CA PRO A 216 -10.69 -0.02 8.80
C PRO A 216 -9.26 -0.16 8.29
N VAL A 217 -8.57 -1.23 8.68
CA VAL A 217 -7.19 -1.52 8.26
C VAL A 217 -7.10 -2.84 7.51
N TYR A 218 -6.44 -2.82 6.37
CA TYR A 218 -6.21 -3.95 5.47
C TYR A 218 -4.71 -4.21 5.33
N PRO A 219 -4.14 -5.09 6.16
CA PRO A 219 -2.77 -5.54 5.95
C PRO A 219 -2.63 -6.36 4.66
N GLY A 220 -1.54 -6.14 3.94
CA GLY A 220 -1.25 -6.76 2.66
C GLY A 220 -0.17 -7.85 2.74
N LEU A 221 -0.50 -9.09 2.39
CA LEU A 221 0.44 -10.22 2.30
C LEU A 221 0.91 -10.41 0.86
N TYR A 222 2.19 -10.71 0.70
CA TYR A 222 2.85 -10.86 -0.58
C TYR A 222 2.90 -12.32 -0.98
N ILE A 223 2.34 -12.63 -2.13
CA ILE A 223 2.47 -13.94 -2.77
C ILE A 223 3.70 -13.90 -3.67
N ARG A 224 3.71 -12.98 -4.64
CA ARG A 224 4.79 -12.86 -5.62
C ARG A 224 4.65 -11.57 -6.43
N GLY A 225 5.73 -10.86 -6.72
CA GLY A 225 5.71 -9.68 -7.57
C GLY A 225 6.31 -9.91 -8.95
N PRO A 226 6.20 -8.92 -9.87
CA PRO A 226 6.75 -9.03 -11.20
C PRO A 226 8.27 -9.23 -11.19
N GLY A 227 8.73 -10.32 -11.81
CA GLY A 227 10.15 -10.64 -11.95
C GLY A 227 10.78 -11.34 -10.75
N ASP A 228 10.03 -11.67 -9.70
CA ASP A 228 10.56 -12.47 -8.60
C ASP A 228 10.80 -13.94 -8.99
N ASP A 229 11.89 -14.49 -8.47
CA ASP A 229 12.17 -15.92 -8.47
C ASP A 229 11.21 -16.63 -7.48
N PRO A 230 10.40 -17.62 -7.92
CA PRO A 230 9.54 -18.38 -7.03
C PRO A 230 10.27 -19.06 -5.87
N ASN A 231 11.55 -19.37 -6.02
CA ASN A 231 12.34 -20.09 -5.01
C ASN A 231 12.79 -19.18 -3.85
N GLU A 232 12.67 -17.86 -4.00
CA GLU A 232 12.98 -16.88 -2.95
C GLU A 232 11.75 -16.43 -2.15
N LEU A 233 10.59 -17.07 -2.39
CA LEU A 233 9.31 -16.66 -1.84
C LEU A 233 8.75 -17.74 -0.93
N GLU A 234 7.89 -17.32 0.00
CA GLU A 234 7.14 -18.26 0.82
C GLU A 234 6.07 -19.00 0.01
N ASN A 235 5.84 -20.23 0.41
CA ASN A 235 4.75 -21.03 -0.12
C ASN A 235 3.39 -20.63 0.48
N HIS A 236 2.33 -21.19 -0.11
CA HIS A 236 0.95 -20.94 0.34
C HIS A 236 0.74 -21.31 1.80
N THR A 237 1.43 -22.34 2.31
CA THR A 237 1.32 -22.77 3.71
C THR A 237 1.70 -21.66 4.69
N GLN A 238 2.84 -21.01 4.51
CA GLN A 238 3.28 -19.94 5.42
C GLN A 238 2.46 -18.66 5.26
N ILE A 239 2.04 -18.35 4.04
CA ILE A 239 1.16 -17.20 3.78
C ILE A 239 -0.19 -17.41 4.47
N LEU A 240 -0.81 -18.59 4.37
CA LEU A 240 -2.10 -18.88 4.98
C LEU A 240 -2.02 -18.89 6.52
N LYS A 241 -0.96 -19.48 7.09
CA LYS A 241 -0.67 -19.39 8.53
C LYS A 241 -0.56 -17.94 9.00
N THR A 242 0.15 -17.11 8.24
CA THR A 242 0.29 -15.69 8.55
C THR A 242 -1.03 -14.94 8.41
N ALA A 243 -1.81 -15.22 7.36
CA ALA A 243 -3.14 -14.66 7.16
C ALA A 243 -4.06 -14.95 8.34
N CYS A 244 -4.12 -16.20 8.82
CA CYS A 244 -4.90 -16.56 10.01
C CYS A 244 -4.44 -15.79 11.26
N ARG A 245 -3.13 -15.63 11.46
CA ARG A 245 -2.57 -14.88 12.61
C ARG A 245 -2.77 -13.38 12.51
N VAL A 246 -2.81 -12.81 11.31
CA VAL A 246 -3.19 -11.41 11.12
C VAL A 246 -4.70 -11.25 11.37
N ALA A 247 -5.53 -12.13 10.81
CA ALA A 247 -6.98 -12.09 10.94
C ALA A 247 -7.43 -12.13 12.41
N ARG A 248 -6.82 -12.97 13.24
CA ARG A 248 -7.17 -13.09 14.68
C ARG A 248 -6.89 -11.83 15.51
N THR A 249 -6.15 -10.85 14.97
CA THR A 249 -5.93 -9.56 15.63
C THR A 249 -7.16 -8.64 15.57
N GLY A 250 -8.16 -8.99 14.77
CA GLY A 250 -9.38 -8.20 14.59
C GLY A 250 -9.27 -7.12 13.51
N VAL A 251 -8.27 -7.20 12.62
CA VAL A 251 -8.20 -6.32 11.44
C VAL A 251 -9.45 -6.48 10.56
N ASP A 252 -9.81 -5.42 9.85
CA ASP A 252 -11.09 -5.34 9.15
C ASP A 252 -11.06 -6.06 7.79
N GLY A 253 -9.86 -6.26 7.25
CA GLY A 253 -9.63 -6.97 6.00
C GLY A 253 -8.18 -7.40 5.81
N LEU A 254 -7.96 -8.15 4.73
CA LEU A 254 -6.64 -8.64 4.31
C LEU A 254 -6.53 -8.50 2.79
N ILE A 255 -5.36 -8.11 2.30
CA ILE A 255 -5.09 -7.99 0.87
C ILE A 255 -3.98 -8.98 0.49
N PHE A 256 -4.16 -9.73 -0.58
CA PHE A 256 -3.12 -10.59 -1.14
C PHE A 256 -2.54 -9.95 -2.40
N LEU A 257 -1.21 -9.84 -2.47
CA LEU A 257 -0.50 -9.21 -3.58
C LEU A 257 0.15 -10.27 -4.47
N ALA A 258 -0.20 -10.29 -5.74
CA ALA A 258 0.39 -11.16 -6.75
C ALA A 258 0.81 -10.36 -8.00
N ALA A 259 1.69 -10.90 -8.84
CA ALA A 259 2.13 -10.20 -10.04
C ALA A 259 1.00 -10.09 -11.07
N ASN A 260 0.19 -11.16 -11.18
CA ASN A 260 -0.89 -11.30 -12.16
C ASN A 260 -2.01 -12.22 -11.65
N ALA A 261 -3.08 -12.32 -12.42
CA ALA A 261 -4.25 -13.14 -12.11
C ALA A 261 -3.91 -14.63 -12.08
N THR A 262 -3.02 -15.12 -12.94
CA THR A 262 -2.61 -16.53 -12.96
C THR A 262 -1.98 -16.94 -11.64
N ILE A 263 -1.00 -16.18 -11.15
CA ILE A 263 -0.33 -16.47 -9.86
C ILE A 263 -1.33 -16.38 -8.70
N MET A 264 -2.26 -15.42 -8.74
CA MET A 264 -3.30 -15.33 -7.72
C MET A 264 -4.19 -16.58 -7.71
N LYS A 265 -4.63 -17.06 -8.88
CA LYS A 265 -5.44 -18.28 -9.02
C LYS A 265 -4.67 -19.54 -8.60
N ASP A 266 -3.38 -19.62 -8.93
CA ASP A 266 -2.53 -20.74 -8.52
C ASP A 266 -2.38 -20.79 -7.00
N PHE A 267 -2.26 -19.62 -6.35
CA PHE A 267 -2.28 -19.52 -4.89
C PHE A 267 -3.62 -19.97 -4.30
N GLN A 268 -4.77 -19.55 -4.88
CA GLN A 268 -6.09 -20.02 -4.43
C GLN A 268 -6.20 -21.55 -4.52
N LYS A 269 -5.80 -22.14 -5.66
CA LYS A 269 -5.79 -23.60 -5.87
C LYS A 269 -4.91 -24.33 -4.87
N ALA A 270 -3.72 -23.80 -4.61
CA ALA A 270 -2.80 -24.39 -3.62
C ALA A 270 -3.39 -24.34 -2.20
N CYS A 271 -4.04 -23.24 -1.81
CA CYS A 271 -4.72 -23.15 -0.52
C CYS A 271 -5.92 -24.11 -0.40
N VAL A 272 -6.71 -24.28 -1.46
CA VAL A 272 -7.86 -25.20 -1.48
C VAL A 272 -7.41 -26.66 -1.37
N ALA A 273 -6.37 -27.03 -2.13
CA ALA A 273 -5.85 -28.41 -2.17
C ALA A 273 -5.16 -28.86 -0.87
N ASP A 274 -4.65 -27.94 -0.05
CA ASP A 274 -3.96 -28.25 1.20
C ASP A 274 -4.96 -28.43 2.37
N THR A 275 -5.77 -29.49 2.29
CA THR A 275 -6.81 -29.81 3.29
C THR A 275 -6.25 -30.01 4.68
N LYS A 276 -5.09 -30.68 4.79
CA LYS A 276 -4.39 -30.89 6.07
C LYS A 276 -4.03 -29.58 6.74
N LEU A 277 -3.52 -28.60 5.99
CA LEU A 277 -3.24 -27.28 6.54
C LEU A 277 -4.52 -26.57 7.01
N ARG A 278 -5.62 -26.70 6.28
CA ARG A 278 -6.91 -26.09 6.64
C ARG A 278 -7.39 -26.66 7.98
N GLU A 279 -7.34 -27.98 8.15
CA GLU A 279 -7.63 -28.69 9.41
C GLU A 279 -6.70 -28.23 10.55
N ASP A 280 -5.39 -28.16 10.31
CA ASP A 280 -4.40 -27.68 11.30
C ASP A 280 -4.66 -26.23 11.75
N LEU A 281 -5.28 -25.42 10.90
CA LEU A 281 -5.62 -24.01 11.17
C LEU A 281 -7.00 -23.83 11.79
N GLU A 282 -7.80 -24.90 11.94
CA GLU A 282 -9.04 -24.82 12.69
C GLU A 282 -8.75 -24.44 14.16
N GLY A 283 -9.52 -23.50 14.70
CA GLY A 283 -9.30 -22.99 16.06
C GLY A 283 -8.08 -22.05 16.24
N TYR A 284 -7.26 -21.79 15.21
CA TYR A 284 -6.11 -20.85 15.30
C TYR A 284 -6.49 -19.36 15.47
N GLY A 285 -7.79 -19.05 15.42
CA GLY A 285 -8.37 -17.70 15.52
C GLY A 285 -8.53 -16.99 14.17
N GLY A 286 -8.24 -17.67 13.05
CA GLY A 286 -8.28 -17.12 11.69
C GLY A 286 -9.51 -17.51 10.88
N LYS A 287 -10.64 -17.87 11.52
CA LYS A 287 -11.84 -18.43 10.84
C LYS A 287 -12.25 -17.72 9.55
N PRO A 288 -12.29 -16.37 9.46
CA PRO A 288 -12.66 -15.70 8.21
C PRO A 288 -11.74 -16.02 7.03
N VAL A 289 -10.47 -16.36 7.28
CA VAL A 289 -9.52 -16.76 6.23
C VAL A 289 -9.83 -18.16 5.73
N LEU A 290 -10.25 -19.08 6.61
CA LEU A 290 -10.68 -20.42 6.18
C LEU A 290 -11.99 -20.34 5.39
N GLU A 291 -12.95 -19.52 5.84
CA GLU A 291 -14.20 -19.26 5.10
C GLU A 291 -13.93 -18.65 3.70
N LEU A 292 -12.85 -17.88 3.54
CA LEU A 292 -12.40 -17.40 2.22
C LEU A 292 -11.88 -18.55 1.34
N VAL A 293 -11.12 -19.49 1.90
CA VAL A 293 -10.62 -20.66 1.16
C VAL A 293 -11.78 -21.56 0.75
N ASP A 294 -12.77 -21.76 1.62
CA ASP A 294 -14.00 -22.51 1.29
C ASP A 294 -14.77 -21.84 0.15
N LYS A 295 -14.83 -20.50 0.12
CA LYS A 295 -15.40 -19.76 -1.00
C LYS A 295 -14.60 -19.99 -2.29
N TRP A 296 -13.27 -20.03 -2.22
CA TRP A 296 -12.43 -20.31 -3.39
C TRP A 296 -12.66 -21.72 -3.95
N GLU A 297 -12.88 -22.70 -3.08
CA GLU A 297 -13.24 -24.06 -3.48
C GLU A 297 -14.50 -24.08 -4.36
N SER A 298 -15.54 -23.31 -4.01
CA SER A 298 -16.79 -23.25 -4.77
C SER A 298 -16.72 -22.58 -6.15
N ILE A 299 -15.62 -21.91 -6.48
CA ILE A 299 -15.44 -21.13 -7.73
C ILE A 299 -14.27 -21.64 -8.60
N LEU A 300 -13.55 -22.66 -8.12
CA LEU A 300 -12.39 -23.23 -8.82
C LEU A 300 -12.72 -24.55 -9.55
N ASP A 301 -14.01 -24.90 -9.64
CA ASP A 301 -14.54 -26.01 -10.45
C ASP A 301 -14.39 -25.78 -11.96
#